data_AF-A0A7R7B932-F1
#
_entry.id   AF-A0A7R7B932-F1
#
_cell.length_a   1.000
_cell.length_b   1.000
_cell.length_c   1.000
_cell.angle_alpha   90.00
_cell.angle_beta   90.00
_cell.angle_gamma   90.00
#
_symmetry.space_group_name_H-M   'P 1'
#
loop_
_entity.id
_entity.type
_entity.pdbx_description
1 polymer ?
#
loop_
_entity_poly.entity_id
_entity_poly.type
_entity_poly.pdbx_seq_one_letter_code
_entity_poly.pdbx_strand_id
1 'polypeptide(L)' 'MGPAMDNGDGLKAPIKLLAKRLARETGISEDDAERLIKLIGADWNSLLREAKFLKGRY' A
#
# COMPACT_ATOMS: atom_id res chain seq x y z
N MET A 1 -27.67 -21.63 -8.57
CA MET A 1 -26.76 -20.67 -9.20
C MET A 1 -27.13 -19.28 -8.68
N GLY A 2 -26.36 -18.73 -7.73
CA GLY A 2 -26.54 -17.38 -7.17
C GLY A 2 -25.15 -16.76 -7.04
N PRO A 3 -24.98 -15.45 -7.30
CA PRO A 3 -23.71 -14.89 -7.73
C PRO A 3 -22.70 -14.83 -6.59
N ALA A 4 -21.46 -15.21 -6.92
CA ALA A 4 -20.29 -14.99 -6.08
C ALA A 4 -20.09 -13.47 -5.93
N MET A 5 -20.53 -12.91 -4.81
CA MET A 5 -20.08 -11.59 -4.37
C MET A 5 -18.66 -11.73 -3.82
N ASP A 6 -17.69 -11.71 -4.74
CA ASP A 6 -16.32 -11.32 -4.42
C ASP A 6 -16.36 -9.86 -3.95
N ASN A 7 -16.52 -9.67 -2.64
CA ASN A 7 -16.35 -8.38 -1.99
C ASN A 7 -14.90 -8.25 -1.47
N GLY A 8 -13.91 -8.54 -2.33
CA GLY A 8 -12.49 -8.25 -2.08
C GLY A 8 -12.05 -6.88 -2.61
N ASP A 9 -12.83 -6.24 -3.49
CA ASP A 9 -12.42 -5.01 -4.20
C ASP A 9 -12.57 -3.71 -3.39
N GLY A 10 -13.46 -3.68 -2.41
CA GLY A 10 -13.69 -2.49 -1.58
C GLY A 10 -12.46 -2.07 -0.75
N LEU A 11 -11.57 -3.01 -0.42
CA LEU A 11 -10.30 -2.74 0.27
C LEU A 11 -9.14 -2.50 -0.71
N LYS A 12 -9.22 -3.01 -1.95
CA LYS A 12 -8.18 -2.78 -2.96
C LYS A 12 -8.14 -1.33 -3.43
N ALA A 13 -9.29 -0.69 -3.61
CA ALA A 13 -9.36 0.72 -3.98
C ALA A 13 -8.68 1.67 -2.95
N PRO A 14 -8.95 1.59 -1.62
CA PRO A 14 -8.28 2.44 -0.64
C PRO A 14 -6.80 2.09 -0.47
N ILE A 15 -6.41 0.81 -0.58
CA ILE A 15 -4.99 0.42 -0.53
C ILE A 15 -4.22 1.03 -1.70
N LYS A 16 -4.74 0.98 -2.93
CA LYS A 16 -4.08 1.57 -4.10
C LYS A 16 -3.92 3.09 -3.98
N LEU A 17 -4.94 3.78 -3.47
CA LEU A 17 -4.86 5.23 -3.24
C LEU A 17 -3.78 5.57 -2.18
N LEU A 18 -3.72 4.77 -1.11
CA LEU A 18 -2.72 4.95 -0.06
C LEU A 18 -1.31 4.62 -0.57
N ALA A 19 -1.16 3.57 -1.37
CA ALA A 19 0.10 3.15 -1.99
C ALA A 19 0.65 4.24 -2.92
N LYS A 20 -0.21 4.80 -3.78
CA LYS A 20 0.14 5.91 -4.67
C LYS A 20 0.61 7.14 -3.90
N ARG A 21 -0.07 7.47 -2.81
CA ARG A 21 0.35 8.58 -1.92
C ARG A 21 1.72 8.30 -1.31
N LEU A 22 1.94 7.09 -0.80
CA LEU A 22 3.18 6.71 -0.14
C LEU A 22 4.36 6.72 -1.12
N ALA A 23 4.17 6.18 -2.32
CA ALA A 23 5.15 6.19 -3.40
C ALA A 23 5.56 7.63 -3.77
N ARG A 24 4.58 8.54 -3.89
CA ARG A 24 4.86 9.95 -4.20
C ARG A 24 5.65 10.67 -3.10
N GLU A 25 5.32 10.42 -1.83
CA GLU A 25 5.94 11.10 -0.68
C GLU A 25 7.35 10.57 -0.37
N THR A 26 7.61 9.29 -0.65
CA THR A 26 8.86 8.62 -0.25
C THR A 26 9.77 8.32 -1.43
N GLY A 27 9.23 8.27 -2.65
CA GLY A 27 9.94 7.96 -3.88
C GLY A 27 10.17 6.47 -4.12
N ILE A 28 9.48 5.58 -3.40
CA ILE A 28 9.46 4.14 -3.68
C ILE A 28 8.45 3.81 -4.78
N SER A 29 8.51 2.60 -5.34
CA SER A 29 7.52 2.14 -6.32
C SER A 29 6.13 1.94 -5.68
N GLU A 30 5.06 2.15 -6.46
CA GLU A 30 3.68 1.90 -6.03
C GLU A 30 3.48 0.43 -5.59
N ASP A 31 4.21 -0.51 -6.20
CA ASP A 31 4.16 -1.94 -5.83
C ASP A 31 4.78 -2.22 -4.46
N ASP A 32 5.93 -1.60 -4.15
CA ASP A 32 6.56 -1.70 -2.83
C ASP A 32 5.70 -1.02 -1.75
N ALA A 33 5.09 0.11 -2.10
CA ALA A 33 4.14 0.79 -1.22
C ALA A 33 2.90 -0.08 -0.94
N GLU A 34 2.34 -0.72 -1.96
CA GLU A 34 1.20 -1.65 -1.79
C GLU A 34 1.58 -2.85 -0.91
N ARG A 35 2.76 -3.44 -1.11
CA ARG A 35 3.27 -4.52 -0.26
C ARG A 35 3.44 -4.08 1.18
N LEU A 36 4.03 -2.90 1.42
CA LEU A 36 4.16 -2.34 2.77
C LEU A 36 2.80 -2.20 3.45
N ILE A 37 1.82 -1.62 2.77
CA ILE A 37 0.46 -1.43 3.31
C ILE A 37 -0.20 -2.76 3.65
N LYS A 38 -0.01 -3.80 2.84
CA LYS A 38 -0.52 -5.15 3.12
C LYS A 38 0.23 -5.83 4.28
N LEU A 39 1.51 -5.53 4.47
CA LEU A 39 2.37 -6.16 5.49
C LEU A 39 2.21 -5.54 6.88
N ILE A 40 2.20 -4.20 6.97
CA ILE A 40 2.19 -3.48 8.26
C ILE A 40 0.87 -2.74 8.54
N GLY A 41 -0.05 -2.72 7.57
CA GLY A 41 -1.32 -2.00 7.65
C GLY A 41 -1.24 -0.56 7.14
N ALA A 42 -2.30 0.20 7.41
CA ALA A 42 -2.49 1.56 6.89
C ALA A 42 -1.98 2.68 7.83
N ASP A 43 -1.15 2.36 8.83
CA ASP A 43 -0.58 3.38 9.73
C ASP A 43 0.45 4.24 8.99
N TRP A 44 0.12 5.51 8.79
CA TRP A 44 0.90 6.40 7.94
C TRP A 44 2.32 6.67 8.47
N ASN A 45 2.50 6.77 9.79
CA ASN A 45 3.82 7.00 10.38
C ASN A 45 4.75 5.79 10.20
N SER A 46 4.22 4.59 10.39
CA SER A 46 4.94 3.33 10.18
C SER A 46 5.28 3.14 8.71
N LEU A 47 4.34 3.46 7.82
CA LEU A 47 4.55 3.41 6.36
C LEU A 47 5.66 4.36 5.90
N LEU A 48 5.65 5.62 6.37
CA LEU A 48 6.70 6.59 6.02
C LEU A 48 8.08 6.16 6.51
N ARG A 49 8.15 5.58 7.71
CA ARG A 49 9.39 5.05 8.26
C ARG A 49 9.93 3.94 7.38
N GLU A 50 9.13 2.91 7.15
CA GLU A 50 9.58 1.74 6.39
C GLU A 50 9.86 2.05 4.92
N ALA A 51 9.05 2.89 4.28
CA ALA A 51 9.29 3.32 2.91
C ALA A 51 10.62 4.10 2.76
N LYS A 52 11.00 4.92 3.74
CA LYS A 52 12.32 5.59 3.77
C LYS A 52 13.46 4.59 3.94
N PHE A 53 13.29 3.57 4.78
CA PHE A 53 14.27 2.48 4.93
C PHE A 53 14.40 1.65 3.64
N LEU A 54 13.31 1.41 2.92
CA LEU A 54 13.30 0.71 1.64
C LEU A 54 14.07 1.48 0.55
N LYS A 55 13.87 2.80 0.45
CA LYS A 55 14.61 3.63 -0.51
C LYS A 55 16.12 3.62 -0.26
N GLY A 56 16.56 3.57 1.00
CA GLY A 56 17.99 3.52 1.33
C GLY A 56 18.69 2.22 0.95
N ARG A 57 17.95 1.19 0.49
CA ARG A 57 18.48 -0.11 0.06
C ARG A 57 18.69 -0.24 -1.44
N TYR A 58 18.34 0.77 -2.25
CA TYR A 58 18.49 0.78 -3.71
C TYR A 58 19.39 1.90 -4.20
#